data_AF-A0A559J3M4-F1
#
_entry.id   AF-A0A559J3M4-F1
#
_cell.length_a   1.000
_cell.length_b   1.000
_cell.length_c   1.000
_cell.angle_alpha   90.00
_cell.angle_beta   90.00
_cell.angle_gamma   90.00
#
_symmetry.space_group_name_H-M   'P 1'
#
loop_
_entity.id
_entity.type
_entity.pdbx_description
1 polymer ?
#
loop_
_entity_poly.entity_id
_entity_poly.type
_entity_poly.pdbx_seq_one_letter_code
_entity_poly.pdbx_strand_id
1 'polypeptide(L)'
;MDQVLEGRISSILDQDIELLCQSKAEEFHLLGYEYVTDKDIWECVSARYKKEASEPALHRIVNDILSLRTTQFMNYVTMAAYKGSPF
;
A
#
# COMPACT_ATOMS: atom_id res chain seq x y z
N MET A 1 -31.58 4.22 -6.19
CA MET A 1 -30.97 2.89 -5.90
C MET A 1 -29.44 2.98 -6.01
N ASP A 2 -28.91 4.13 -6.42
CA ASP A 2 -27.52 4.32 -6.85
C ASP A 2 -26.55 4.71 -5.74
N GLN A 3 -26.99 5.42 -4.69
CA GLN A 3 -26.08 5.87 -3.62
C GLN A 3 -25.59 4.73 -2.68
N VAL A 4 -26.38 3.66 -2.54
CA VAL A 4 -26.00 2.50 -1.71
C VAL A 4 -24.98 1.62 -2.43
N LEU A 5 -25.06 1.54 -3.76
CA LEU A 5 -24.11 0.77 -4.57
C LEU A 5 -22.75 1.46 -4.62
N GLU A 6 -22.72 2.78 -4.78
CA GLU A 6 -21.48 3.56 -4.82
C GLU A 6 -20.69 3.50 -3.50
N GLY A 7 -21.38 3.61 -2.35
CA GLY A 7 -20.76 3.41 -1.04
C GLY A 7 -20.27 1.98 -0.80
N ARG A 8 -21.00 0.97 -1.30
CA ARG A 8 -20.57 -0.44 -1.21
C ARG A 8 -19.37 -0.73 -2.09
N ILE A 9 -19.30 -0.15 -3.28
CA ILE A 9 -18.17 -0.31 -4.21
C ILE A 9 -16.90 0.31 -3.61
N SER A 10 -16.98 1.53 -3.07
CA SER A 10 -15.84 2.16 -2.37
C SER A 10 -15.33 1.28 -1.22
N SER A 11 -16.25 0.74 -0.40
CA SER A 11 -15.88 -0.13 0.72
C SER A 11 -15.27 -1.47 0.30
N ILE A 12 -15.70 -2.04 -0.84
CA ILE A 12 -15.12 -3.28 -1.37
C ILE A 12 -13.72 -3.01 -1.93
N LEU A 13 -13.53 -1.88 -2.62
CA LEU A 13 -12.23 -1.48 -3.16
C LEU A 13 -11.19 -1.31 -2.05
N ASP A 14 -11.56 -0.67 -0.94
CA ASP A 14 -10.66 -0.51 0.20
C ASP A 14 -10.25 -1.87 0.80
N GLN A 15 -11.21 -2.80 0.90
CA GLN A 15 -10.98 -4.15 1.42
C GLN A 15 -10.09 -4.98 0.48
N ASP A 16 -10.26 -4.87 -0.84
CA ASP A 16 -9.42 -5.53 -1.82
C ASP A 16 -7.98 -5.02 -1.76
N ILE A 17 -7.79 -3.70 -1.56
CA ILE A 17 -6.47 -3.10 -1.37
C ILE A 17 -5.80 -3.59 -0.09
N GLU A 18 -6.54 -3.64 1.03
CA GLU A 18 -6.03 -4.18 2.30
C GLU A 18 -5.59 -5.65 2.15
N LEU A 19 -6.39 -6.48 1.48
CA LEU A 19 -6.05 -7.87 1.20
C LEU A 19 -4.78 -8.02 0.33
N LEU A 20 -4.62 -7.15 -0.67
CA LEU A 20 -3.40 -7.14 -1.50
C LEU A 20 -2.17 -6.72 -0.68
N CYS A 21 -2.31 -5.74 0.20
CA CYS A 21 -1.24 -5.32 1.10
C CYS A 21 -0.87 -6.44 2.08
N GLN A 22 -1.85 -7.14 2.65
CA GLN A 22 -1.62 -8.30 3.50
C GLN A 22 -0.87 -9.41 2.75
N SER A 23 -1.32 -9.79 1.56
CA SER A 23 -0.66 -10.82 0.75
C SER A 23 0.79 -10.44 0.40
N LYS A 24 1.05 -9.15 0.15
CA LYS A 24 2.40 -8.65 -0.11
C LYS A 24 3.28 -8.66 1.15
N ALA A 25 2.71 -8.35 2.32
CA ALA A 25 3.42 -8.44 3.59
C ALA A 25 3.82 -9.90 3.90
N GLU A 26 2.92 -10.85 3.67
CA GLU A 26 3.22 -12.29 3.78
C GLU A 26 4.34 -12.72 2.82
N GLU A 27 4.35 -12.23 1.57
CA GLU A 27 5.46 -12.44 0.63
C GLU A 27 6.79 -11.90 1.19
N PHE A 28 6.77 -10.71 1.81
CA PHE A 28 7.95 -10.11 2.43
C PHE A 28 8.43 -10.92 3.64
N HIS A 29 7.52 -11.49 4.42
CA HIS A 29 7.86 -12.40 5.52
C HIS A 29 8.61 -13.63 5.02
N LEU A 30 8.18 -14.21 3.89
CA LEU A 30 8.87 -15.34 3.25
C LEU A 30 10.30 -14.98 2.79
N LEU A 31 10.59 -13.70 2.59
CA LEU A 31 11.91 -13.17 2.24
C LEU A 31 12.74 -12.74 3.46
N GLY A 32 12.24 -12.96 4.69
CA GLY A 32 12.92 -12.66 5.94
C GLY A 32 12.55 -11.32 6.59
N TYR A 33 11.54 -10.61 6.08
CA TYR A 33 11.08 -9.33 6.63
C TYR A 33 9.90 -9.49 7.60
N GLU A 34 10.06 -10.32 8.63
CA GLU A 34 8.99 -10.84 9.51
C GLU A 34 8.09 -9.79 10.19
N TYR A 35 8.57 -8.55 10.33
CA TYR A 35 7.84 -7.49 11.04
C TYR A 35 7.07 -6.53 10.11
N VAL A 36 7.14 -6.74 8.79
CA VAL A 36 6.44 -5.87 7.84
C VAL A 36 4.94 -6.10 7.93
N THR A 37 4.16 -5.04 8.11
CA THR A 37 2.70 -5.10 8.14
C THR A 37 2.10 -4.69 6.80
N ASP A 38 0.85 -5.08 6.56
CA ASP A 38 0.01 -4.57 5.48
C ASP A 38 -0.07 -3.04 5.46
N LYS A 39 -0.10 -2.41 6.64
CA LYS A 39 -0.06 -0.95 6.80
C LYS A 39 1.26 -0.37 6.31
N ASP A 40 2.40 -0.99 6.63
CA ASP A 40 3.71 -0.54 6.14
C ASP A 40 3.78 -0.60 4.60
N ILE A 41 3.21 -1.67 4.01
CA ILE A 41 3.10 -1.79 2.55
C ILE A 41 2.25 -0.64 1.98
N TRP A 42 1.08 -0.39 2.56
CA TRP A 42 0.19 0.67 2.11
C TRP A 42 0.82 2.06 2.24
N GLU A 43 1.49 2.35 3.36
CA GLU A 43 2.19 3.62 3.56
C GLU A 43 3.31 3.84 2.54
N CYS A 44 4.10 2.80 2.27
CA CYS A 44 5.15 2.83 1.26
C CYS A 44 4.60 3.14 -0.14
N VAL A 45 3.51 2.47 -0.53
CA VAL A 45 2.89 2.66 -1.86
C VAL A 45 2.20 4.03 -1.95
N SER A 46 1.37 4.38 -0.96
CA SER A 46 0.59 5.61 -0.93
C SER A 46 1.47 6.87 -0.85
N ALA A 47 2.68 6.78 -0.28
CA ALA A 47 3.63 7.88 -0.26
C ALA A 47 3.99 8.41 -1.65
N ARG A 48 3.86 7.58 -2.70
CA ARG A 48 4.11 7.97 -4.10
C ARG A 48 3.05 8.92 -4.63
N TYR A 49 1.82 8.81 -4.13
CA TYR A 49 0.68 9.61 -4.58
C TYR A 49 0.48 10.89 -3.79
N LYS A 50 1.12 11.05 -2.63
CA LYS A 50 1.01 12.26 -1.77
C LYS A 50 1.35 13.59 -2.48
N LYS A 51 2.04 13.53 -3.62
CA LYS A 51 2.41 14.71 -4.42
C LYS A 51 1.61 14.86 -5.72
N GLU A 52 0.70 13.93 -6.00
CA GLU A 52 -0.11 13.95 -7.21
C GLU A 52 -1.36 14.82 -6.99
N ALA A 53 -1.74 15.57 -8.03
CA ALA A 53 -2.90 16.48 -7.97
C ALA A 53 -4.25 15.74 -8.13
N SER A 54 -4.21 14.49 -8.58
CA SER A 54 -5.38 13.66 -8.87
C SER A 54 -5.25 12.30 -8.22
N GLU A 55 -6.39 11.68 -7.91
CA GLU A 55 -6.43 10.33 -7.39
C GLU A 55 -5.91 9.32 -8.44
N PRO A 56 -5.01 8.39 -8.07
CA PRO A 56 -4.50 7.39 -8.99
C PRO A 56 -5.59 6.38 -9.37
N ALA A 57 -5.55 5.91 -10.61
CA ALA A 57 -6.45 4.84 -11.05
C ALA A 57 -6.18 3.53 -10.28
N LEU A 58 -7.24 2.76 -9.98
CA LEU A 58 -7.14 1.51 -9.21
C LEU A 58 -6.10 0.53 -9.75
N HIS A 59 -6.08 0.28 -11.06
CA HIS A 59 -5.13 -0.65 -11.68
C HIS A 59 -3.66 -0.26 -11.43
N ARG A 60 -3.39 1.04 -11.28
CA ARG A 60 -2.06 1.56 -10.94
C ARG A 60 -1.71 1.24 -9.50
N ILE A 61 -2.64 1.44 -8.56
CA ILE A 61 -2.47 1.07 -7.15
C ILE A 61 -2.20 -0.44 -7.03
N VAL A 62 -3.05 -1.27 -7.65
CA VAL A 62 -2.90 -2.74 -7.65
C VAL A 62 -1.54 -3.16 -8.21
N ASN A 63 -1.13 -2.60 -9.35
CA ASN A 63 0.18 -2.89 -9.93
C ASN A 63 1.32 -2.45 -9.01
N ASP A 64 1.22 -1.28 -8.39
CA ASP A 64 2.27 -0.75 -7.51
C ASP A 64 2.39 -1.56 -6.21
N ILE A 65 1.30 -2.13 -5.68
CA ILE A 65 1.34 -3.09 -4.55
C ILE A 65 1.99 -4.40 -5.01
N LEU A 66 1.47 -5.04 -6.06
CA LEU A 66 1.89 -6.38 -6.48
C LEU A 66 3.32 -6.41 -7.02
N SER A 67 3.81 -5.30 -7.58
CA SER A 67 5.18 -5.16 -8.09
C SER A 67 6.18 -4.59 -7.07
N LEU A 68 5.74 -4.25 -5.85
CA LEU A 68 6.59 -3.69 -4.81
C LEU A 68 7.72 -4.66 -4.45
N ARG A 69 8.96 -4.16 -4.54
CA ARG A 69 10.16 -4.93 -4.20
C ARG A 69 10.66 -4.58 -2.81
N THR A 70 11.26 -5.55 -2.12
CA THR A 70 11.90 -5.36 -0.81
C THR A 70 12.94 -4.23 -0.81
N THR A 71 13.69 -4.06 -1.91
CA THR A 71 14.66 -2.96 -2.06
C THR A 71 14.00 -1.58 -2.08
N GLN A 72 12.84 -1.43 -2.73
CA GLN A 72 12.09 -0.17 -2.73
C GLN A 72 11.53 0.13 -1.34
N PHE A 73 10.98 -0.88 -0.68
CA PHE A 73 10.49 -0.76 0.68
C PHE A 73 11.58 -0.35 1.66
N MET A 74 12.75 -0.98 1.62
CA MET A 74 13.87 -0.61 2.49
C MET A 74 14.37 0.81 2.24
N ASN A 75 14.38 1.26 0.99
CA ASN A 75 14.69 2.65 0.67
C ASN A 75 13.65 3.60 1.28
N TYR A 76 12.36 3.27 1.20
CA TYR A 76 11.29 4.04 1.83
C TYR A 76 11.48 4.11 3.35
N VAL A 77 11.66 2.97 4.01
CA VAL A 77 11.84 2.86 5.46
C VAL A 77 13.04 3.69 5.93
N THR A 78 14.17 3.55 5.24
CA THR A 78 15.40 4.31 5.54
C THR A 78 15.14 5.82 5.44
N MET A 79 14.45 6.27 4.40
CA MET A 79 14.13 7.69 4.22
C MET A 79 13.12 8.23 5.24
N ALA A 80 12.17 7.40 5.68
CA ALA A 80 11.22 7.76 6.74
C ALA A 80 11.92 7.93 8.08
N ALA A 81 12.87 7.05 8.42
CA ALA A 81 13.70 7.15 9.62
C ALA A 81 14.51 8.45 9.65
N TYR A 82 15.12 8.86 8.53
CA TYR A 82 15.82 10.15 8.42
C TYR A 82 14.91 11.37 8.62
N LYS A 83 13.61 11.24 8.30
CA LYS A 83 12.63 12.32 8.47
C LYS A 83 12.02 12.36 9.87
N GLY A 84 12.37 11.41 10.75
CA GLY A 84 11.83 11.34 12.10
C GLY A 84 10.35 11.00 12.17
N SER A 85 9.76 10.41 11.12
CA SER A 85 8.44 9.78 11.23
C SER A 85 8.63 8.40 11.86
N PRO A 86 8.10 8.15 13.07
CA PRO A 86 8.05 6.81 13.62
C PRO A 86 6.99 6.00 12.85
N PHE A 87 7.32 4.74 12.58
CA PHE A 87 6.37 3.71 12.15
C PHE A 87 5.44 3.35 13.32
#